data_AF-A0A3D5X9H8-F1
#
_entry.id   AF-A0A3D5X9H8-F1
#
_cell.length_a   1.000
_cell.length_b   1.000
_cell.length_c   1.000
_cell.angle_alpha   90.00
_cell.angle_beta   90.00
_cell.angle_gamma   90.00
#
_symmetry.space_group_name_H-M   'P 1'
#
loop_
_entity.id
_entity.type
_entity.pdbx_description
1 polymer ?
#
loop_
_entity_poly.entity_id
_entity_poly.type
_entity_poly.pdbx_seq_one_letter_code
_entity_poly.pdbx_strand_id
1 'polypeptide(L)'
;LYSPSALGNGIINSVFDIVYVKSDRFSPSKTHQIASELEQLNQTLANNDRNYILIGPGRWGSSDSWLGVPVKWPQISSAKIIVEAGQDNYKIDPSQGTHFFQNLTSFRVGYMTVNEYMDEGFIDYEYLSKLEACYETEMLRHVCLKNSLQIIIDGQKRIGVILKEGLKLA
;
A
#
# COMPACT_ATOMS: atom_id res chain seq x y z
N LEU A 1 -4.51 9.80 3.15
CA LEU A 1 -5.25 8.52 3.14
C LEU A 1 -5.88 8.32 4.51
N TYR A 2 -7.15 7.95 4.54
CA TYR A 2 -7.86 7.55 5.76
C TYR A 2 -8.45 6.17 5.54
N SER A 3 -8.34 5.30 6.54
CA SER A 3 -8.91 3.96 6.55
C SER A 3 -9.63 3.71 7.88
N PRO A 4 -10.92 3.32 7.85
CA PRO A 4 -11.64 2.84 9.03
C PRO A 4 -11.39 1.34 9.32
N SER A 5 -10.46 0.71 8.59
CA SER A 5 -10.09 -0.70 8.74
C SER A 5 -8.58 -0.87 8.69
N ALA A 6 -7.93 -0.69 9.83
CA ALA A 6 -6.48 -0.82 9.97
C ALA A 6 -6.08 -1.85 11.04
N LEU A 7 -4.95 -2.52 10.79
CA LEU A 7 -4.26 -3.42 11.71
C LEU A 7 -2.85 -2.89 12.00
N GLY A 8 -2.39 -3.13 13.22
CA GLY A 8 -1.15 -2.55 13.76
C GLY A 8 -1.46 -1.50 14.82
N ASN A 9 -0.42 -0.85 15.34
CA ASN A 9 -0.58 0.22 16.33
C ASN A 9 0.68 1.10 16.37
N GLY A 10 0.50 2.41 16.46
CA GLY A 10 1.57 3.38 16.70
C GLY A 10 1.67 4.49 15.67
N ILE A 11 2.74 5.27 15.79
CA ILE A 11 3.06 6.42 14.93
C ILE A 11 4.37 6.12 14.20
N ILE A 12 4.39 6.27 12.87
CA ILE A 12 5.55 6.04 12.01
C ILE A 12 5.88 7.33 11.28
N ASN A 13 7.12 7.81 11.44
CA ASN A 13 7.61 9.09 10.90
C ASN A 13 8.88 8.93 10.05
N SER A 14 9.15 7.72 9.56
CA SER A 14 10.41 7.34 8.91
C SER A 14 10.24 6.84 7.47
N VAL A 15 9.07 7.04 6.87
CA VAL A 15 8.76 6.57 5.51
C VAL A 15 8.67 7.76 4.57
N PHE A 16 9.41 7.70 3.47
CA PHE A 16 9.51 8.74 2.43
C PHE A 16 8.96 8.25 1.09
N ASP A 17 8.84 6.94 0.93
CA ASP A 17 8.56 6.28 -0.33
C ASP A 17 7.12 5.76 -0.35
N ILE A 18 6.40 6.07 -1.43
CA ILE A 18 5.08 5.51 -1.71
C ILE A 18 5.17 4.74 -3.02
N VAL A 19 4.82 3.47 -2.98
CA VAL A 19 4.70 2.61 -4.15
C VAL A 19 3.23 2.28 -4.33
N TYR A 20 2.69 2.57 -5.50
CA TYR A 20 1.30 2.23 -5.79
C TYR A 20 1.07 1.70 -7.20
N VAL A 21 0.09 0.81 -7.30
CA VAL A 21 -0.44 0.38 -8.59
C VAL A 21 -1.46 1.42 -9.06
N LYS A 22 -1.27 1.91 -10.29
CA LYS A 22 -2.17 2.86 -10.95
C LYS A 22 -3.50 2.19 -11.22
N SER A 23 -4.56 2.66 -10.56
CA SER A 23 -5.89 2.05 -10.62
C SER A 23 -6.49 2.07 -12.03
N ASP A 24 -6.25 3.13 -12.81
CA ASP A 24 -6.70 3.30 -14.19
C ASP A 24 -5.99 2.39 -15.20
N ARG A 25 -4.84 1.81 -14.82
CA ARG A 25 -4.04 0.91 -15.66
C ARG A 25 -4.04 -0.54 -15.18
N PHE A 26 -4.72 -0.83 -14.08
CA PHE A 26 -4.78 -2.18 -13.56
C PHE A 26 -5.54 -3.11 -14.52
N SER A 27 -4.97 -4.30 -14.73
CA SER A 27 -5.63 -5.37 -15.46
C SER A 27 -5.41 -6.70 -14.74
N PRO A 28 -6.47 -7.50 -14.50
CA PRO A 28 -6.36 -8.87 -14.00
C PRO A 28 -5.43 -9.76 -14.85
N SER A 29 -5.24 -9.47 -16.14
CA SER A 29 -4.31 -10.22 -16.99
C SER A 29 -2.82 -9.90 -16.74
N LYS A 30 -2.53 -8.81 -16.03
CA LYS A 30 -1.17 -8.30 -15.82
C LYS A 30 -0.67 -8.42 -14.36
N THR A 31 -1.42 -9.08 -13.47
CA THR A 31 -1.09 -9.15 -12.04
C THR A 31 0.28 -9.80 -11.76
N HIS A 32 0.67 -10.81 -12.55
CA HIS A 32 2.02 -11.40 -12.46
C HIS A 32 3.13 -10.45 -12.87
N GLN A 33 2.89 -9.60 -13.87
CA GLN A 33 3.84 -8.56 -14.26
C GLN A 33 3.99 -7.53 -13.13
N ILE A 34 2.88 -7.10 -12.52
CA ILE A 34 2.92 -6.22 -11.34
C ILE A 34 3.76 -6.84 -10.21
N ALA A 35 3.57 -8.13 -9.92
CA ALA A 35 4.36 -8.81 -8.89
C ALA A 35 5.86 -8.83 -9.20
N SER A 36 6.24 -9.01 -10.46
CA SER A 36 7.65 -8.97 -10.90
C SER A 36 8.25 -7.57 -10.82
N GLU A 37 7.50 -6.53 -11.20
CA GLU A 37 7.93 -5.13 -11.09
C GLU A 37 8.09 -4.72 -9.61
N LEU A 38 7.16 -5.15 -8.75
CA LEU A 38 7.25 -4.94 -7.30
C LEU A 38 8.48 -5.61 -6.69
N GLU A 39 8.81 -6.83 -7.12
CA GLU A 39 10.00 -7.53 -6.63
C GLU A 39 11.29 -6.76 -6.92
N GLN A 40 11.45 -6.26 -8.16
CA GLN A 40 12.63 -5.47 -8.53
C GLN A 40 12.73 -4.17 -7.73
N LEU A 41 11.60 -3.49 -7.54
CA LEU A 41 11.54 -2.25 -6.77
C LEU A 41 11.82 -2.51 -5.29
N ASN A 42 11.24 -3.56 -4.71
CA ASN A 42 11.45 -3.96 -3.33
C ASN A 42 12.92 -4.31 -3.07
N GLN A 43 13.57 -5.05 -3.97
CA GLN A 43 15.01 -5.31 -3.89
C GLN A 43 15.83 -4.03 -3.92
N THR A 44 15.48 -3.09 -4.82
CA THR A 44 16.17 -1.79 -4.89
C THR A 44 16.02 -1.00 -3.59
N LEU A 45 14.81 -0.91 -3.04
CA LEU A 45 14.56 -0.20 -1.78
C LEU A 45 15.22 -0.89 -0.58
N ALA A 46 15.17 -2.23 -0.51
CA ALA A 46 15.84 -3.02 0.52
C ALA A 46 17.35 -2.80 0.52
N ASN A 47 18.00 -2.80 -0.65
CA ASN A 47 19.45 -2.56 -0.77
C ASN A 47 19.87 -1.15 -0.36
N ASN A 48 18.93 -0.21 -0.29
CA ASN A 48 19.16 1.17 0.15
C ASN A 48 18.65 1.42 1.59
N ASP A 49 18.27 0.38 2.34
CA ASP A 49 17.65 0.47 3.67
C ASP A 49 16.40 1.39 3.70
N ARG A 50 15.65 1.41 2.58
CA ARG A 50 14.44 2.22 2.42
C ARG A 50 13.20 1.36 2.64
N ASN A 51 12.29 1.87 3.47
CA ASN A 51 10.95 1.31 3.63
C ASN A 51 9.92 2.18 2.91
N TYR A 52 8.81 1.58 2.50
CA TYR A 52 7.78 2.28 1.71
C TYR A 52 6.35 1.93 2.16
N ILE A 53 5.40 2.76 1.73
CA ILE A 53 3.96 2.42 1.76
C ILE A 53 3.63 1.74 0.44
N LEU A 54 3.03 0.54 0.50
CA LEU A 54 2.52 -0.18 -0.67
C LEU A 54 1.01 0.02 -0.78
N ILE A 55 0.52 0.47 -1.93
CA ILE A 55 -0.91 0.67 -2.20
C ILE A 55 -1.29 -0.05 -3.50
N GLY A 56 -2.37 -0.82 -3.50
CA GLY A 56 -2.80 -1.47 -4.73
C GLY A 56 -4.16 -2.13 -4.63
N PRO A 57 -4.71 -2.52 -5.78
CA PRO A 57 -6.07 -3.03 -5.87
C PRO A 57 -6.17 -4.45 -5.33
N GLY A 58 -7.25 -4.69 -4.58
CA GLY A 58 -7.62 -6.02 -4.11
C GLY A 58 -6.61 -6.62 -3.12
N ARG A 59 -6.50 -7.95 -3.15
CA ARG A 59 -5.76 -8.76 -2.20
C ARG A 59 -4.29 -8.93 -2.57
N TRP A 60 -3.42 -8.54 -1.67
CA TRP A 60 -2.00 -8.88 -1.78
C TRP A 60 -1.79 -10.36 -1.43
N GLY A 61 -1.18 -11.12 -2.34
CA GLY A 61 -0.89 -12.54 -2.17
C GLY A 61 -1.96 -13.49 -2.69
N SER A 62 -2.99 -12.97 -3.36
CA SER A 62 -4.01 -13.79 -4.03
C SER A 62 -3.46 -14.40 -5.32
N SER A 63 -3.63 -15.71 -5.49
CA SER A 63 -3.39 -16.38 -6.77
C SER A 63 -4.51 -16.16 -7.79
N ASP A 64 -5.70 -15.73 -7.33
CA ASP A 64 -6.79 -15.31 -8.21
C ASP A 64 -6.55 -13.86 -8.64
N SER A 65 -6.30 -13.69 -9.94
CA SER A 65 -5.96 -12.40 -10.53
C SER A 65 -7.13 -11.43 -10.60
N TRP A 66 -8.37 -11.90 -10.46
CA TRP A 66 -9.54 -11.04 -10.30
C TRP A 66 -9.66 -10.50 -8.88
N LEU A 67 -9.06 -11.17 -7.90
CA LEU A 67 -9.12 -10.75 -6.50
C LEU A 67 -7.92 -9.90 -6.08
N GLY A 68 -6.80 -9.93 -6.79
CA GLY A 68 -5.64 -9.09 -6.46
C GLY A 68 -4.34 -9.51 -7.14
N VAL A 69 -3.22 -9.24 -6.47
CA VAL A 69 -1.87 -9.40 -7.03
C VAL A 69 -1.14 -10.57 -6.34
N PRO A 70 -0.60 -11.54 -7.10
CA PRO A 70 0.01 -12.76 -6.57
C PRO A 70 1.45 -12.54 -6.07
N VAL A 71 1.64 -11.54 -5.21
CA VAL A 71 2.94 -11.28 -4.56
C VAL A 71 3.23 -12.29 -3.46
N LYS A 72 4.50 -12.60 -3.27
CA LYS A 72 5.01 -13.33 -2.09
C LYS A 72 5.66 -12.34 -1.13
N TRP A 73 5.75 -12.69 0.16
CA TRP A 73 6.35 -11.82 1.17
C TRP A 73 7.73 -11.26 0.78
N PRO A 74 8.69 -12.04 0.26
CA PRO A 74 10.00 -11.50 -0.13
C PRO A 74 9.94 -10.44 -1.23
N GLN A 75 8.87 -10.39 -2.03
CA GLN A 75 8.70 -9.42 -3.10
C GLN A 75 8.19 -8.06 -2.59
N ILE A 76 7.70 -8.00 -1.34
CA ILE A 76 7.15 -6.78 -0.73
C ILE A 76 7.66 -6.55 0.70
N SER A 77 8.76 -7.20 1.07
CA SER A 77 9.26 -7.29 2.46
C SER A 77 9.69 -5.96 3.06
N SER A 78 10.01 -4.96 2.24
CA SER A 78 10.36 -3.60 2.70
C SER A 78 9.16 -2.66 2.83
N ALA A 79 7.93 -3.16 2.61
CA ALA A 79 6.73 -2.40 2.89
C ALA A 79 6.57 -2.21 4.42
N LYS A 80 6.46 -0.95 4.85
CA LYS A 80 6.16 -0.61 6.25
C LYS A 80 4.67 -0.46 6.51
N ILE A 81 3.92 -0.12 5.46
CA ILE A 81 2.47 -0.10 5.42
C ILE A 81 2.04 -0.79 4.14
N ILE A 82 1.03 -1.66 4.22
CA ILE A 82 0.37 -2.27 3.07
C ILE A 82 -1.09 -1.81 3.06
N VAL A 83 -1.56 -1.36 1.90
CA VAL A 83 -2.92 -0.90 1.68
C VAL A 83 -3.58 -1.76 0.61
N GLU A 84 -4.70 -2.39 0.96
CA GLU A 84 -5.66 -2.97 0.01
C GLU A 84 -6.66 -1.87 -0.39
N ALA A 85 -6.66 -1.50 -1.65
CA ALA A 85 -7.63 -0.55 -2.21
C ALA A 85 -8.77 -1.31 -2.92
N GLY A 86 -10.00 -0.93 -2.64
CA GLY A 86 -11.18 -1.41 -3.36
C GLY A 86 -11.11 -1.06 -4.85
N GLN A 87 -11.78 -1.86 -5.68
CA GLN A 87 -11.82 -1.69 -7.13
C GLN A 87 -13.26 -1.48 -7.62
N ASP A 88 -13.43 -0.63 -8.63
CA ASP A 88 -14.75 -0.34 -9.21
C ASP A 88 -15.39 -1.63 -9.76
N ASN A 89 -16.69 -1.81 -9.55
CA ASN A 89 -17.48 -2.98 -9.94
C ASN A 89 -17.08 -4.35 -9.33
N TYR A 90 -16.10 -4.41 -8.43
CA TYR A 90 -15.69 -5.65 -7.79
C TYR A 90 -15.80 -5.53 -6.27
N LYS A 91 -16.85 -6.13 -5.70
CA LYS A 91 -16.93 -6.40 -4.26
C LYS A 91 -15.95 -7.52 -3.90
N ILE A 92 -14.67 -7.18 -3.89
CA ILE A 92 -13.62 -8.05 -3.38
C ILE A 92 -13.58 -7.82 -1.88
N ASP A 93 -13.99 -8.83 -1.11
CA ASP A 93 -13.77 -8.78 0.33
C ASP A 93 -12.28 -8.66 0.60
N PRO A 94 -11.81 -7.70 1.39
CA PRO A 94 -10.41 -7.56 1.72
C PRO A 94 -9.88 -8.81 2.40
N SER A 95 -8.60 -9.14 2.17
CA SER A 95 -7.99 -10.27 2.88
C SER A 95 -7.72 -9.94 4.35
N GLN A 96 -7.70 -8.64 4.68
CA GLN A 96 -7.37 -8.11 6.01
C GLN A 96 -6.02 -8.65 6.50
N GLY A 97 -5.06 -8.83 5.57
CA GLY A 97 -3.70 -9.25 5.88
C GLY A 97 -3.54 -10.74 6.18
N THR A 98 -4.57 -11.57 5.99
CA THR A 98 -4.51 -13.01 6.28
C THR A 98 -3.39 -13.75 5.52
N HIS A 99 -3.10 -13.36 4.28
CA HIS A 99 -2.02 -13.95 3.48
C HIS A 99 -0.62 -13.75 4.09
N PHE A 100 -0.42 -12.69 4.88
CA PHE A 100 0.88 -12.32 5.44
C PHE A 100 0.84 -12.12 6.96
N PHE A 101 -0.18 -12.65 7.65
CA PHE A 101 -0.47 -12.26 9.03
C PHE A 101 0.73 -12.42 9.97
N GLN A 102 1.45 -13.55 9.87
CA GLN A 102 2.66 -13.79 10.67
C GLN A 102 3.79 -12.78 10.37
N ASN A 103 3.92 -12.34 9.12
CA ASN A 103 4.90 -11.32 8.74
C ASN A 103 4.49 -9.93 9.24
N LEU A 104 3.21 -9.57 9.11
CA LEU A 104 2.69 -8.28 9.58
C LEU A 104 2.95 -8.09 11.07
N THR A 105 2.68 -9.13 11.88
CA THR A 105 2.92 -9.08 13.33
C THR A 105 4.41 -9.08 13.65
N SER A 106 5.20 -9.95 13.02
CA SER A 106 6.64 -10.10 13.33
C SER A 106 7.45 -8.85 12.96
N PHE A 107 7.14 -8.22 11.83
CA PHE A 107 7.87 -7.07 11.31
C PHE A 107 7.21 -5.72 11.64
N ARG A 108 6.11 -5.75 12.40
CA ARG A 108 5.31 -4.58 12.78
C ARG A 108 4.99 -3.72 11.55
N VAL A 109 4.42 -4.37 10.54
CA VAL A 109 3.94 -3.72 9.32
C VAL A 109 2.48 -3.34 9.54
N GLY A 110 2.17 -2.07 9.28
CA GLY A 110 0.79 -1.61 9.33
C GLY A 110 0.02 -2.13 8.12
N TYR A 111 -1.24 -2.45 8.32
CA TYR A 111 -2.12 -2.92 7.26
C TYR A 111 -3.37 -2.07 7.24
N MET A 112 -3.80 -1.63 6.07
CA MET A 112 -5.00 -0.81 5.91
C MET A 112 -5.84 -1.33 4.75
N THR A 113 -7.14 -1.23 4.91
CA THR A 113 -8.09 -1.50 3.84
C THR A 113 -8.87 -0.22 3.57
N VAL A 114 -8.97 0.17 2.31
CA VAL A 114 -9.74 1.35 1.89
C VAL A 114 -10.70 0.93 0.80
N ASN A 115 -11.98 1.22 0.97
CA ASN A 115 -12.99 0.99 -0.06
C ASN A 115 -13.81 2.26 -0.30
N GLU A 116 -13.34 3.07 -1.25
CA GLU A 116 -13.98 4.35 -1.61
C GLU A 116 -15.41 4.16 -2.14
N TYR A 117 -15.71 3.03 -2.77
CA TYR A 117 -17.04 2.74 -3.33
C TYR A 117 -18.10 2.42 -2.27
N MET A 118 -17.67 2.13 -1.04
CA MET A 118 -18.53 1.85 0.11
C MET A 118 -18.48 2.97 1.16
N ASP A 119 -17.89 4.13 0.82
CA ASP A 119 -17.60 5.23 1.74
C ASP A 119 -16.71 4.79 2.95
N GLU A 120 -15.89 3.76 2.77
CA GLU A 120 -15.01 3.20 3.80
C GLU A 120 -13.57 3.67 3.62
N GLY A 121 -13.37 4.97 3.90
CA GLY A 121 -12.07 5.61 3.77
C GLY A 121 -11.80 6.17 2.38
N PHE A 122 -10.60 6.72 2.20
CA PHE A 122 -10.20 7.31 0.92
C PHE A 122 -8.69 7.33 0.71
N ILE A 123 -8.30 7.27 -0.57
CA ILE A 123 -6.95 7.49 -1.07
C ILE A 123 -7.01 8.69 -2.02
N ASP A 124 -6.20 9.72 -1.75
CA ASP A 124 -6.15 10.91 -2.58
C ASP A 124 -5.24 10.67 -3.81
N TYR A 125 -5.76 9.93 -4.80
CA TYR A 125 -5.03 9.62 -6.03
C TYR A 125 -4.72 10.87 -6.88
N GLU A 126 -5.56 11.91 -6.79
CA GLU A 126 -5.30 13.19 -7.46
C GLU A 126 -4.04 13.86 -6.87
N TYR A 127 -3.87 13.83 -5.56
CA TYR A 127 -2.63 14.27 -4.93
C TYR A 127 -1.44 13.39 -5.34
N LEU A 128 -1.57 12.05 -5.27
CA LEU A 128 -0.48 11.13 -5.61
C LEU A 128 0.00 11.25 -7.06
N SER A 129 -0.90 11.53 -8.00
CA SER A 129 -0.58 11.67 -9.43
C SER A 129 0.16 12.98 -9.76
N LYS A 130 -0.01 14.03 -8.95
CA LYS A 130 0.67 15.33 -9.10
C LYS A 130 2.12 15.32 -8.59
N LEU A 131 2.48 14.35 -7.74
CA LEU A 131 3.83 14.23 -7.22
C LEU A 131 4.77 13.65 -8.28
N GLU A 132 6.02 14.13 -8.29
CA GLU A 132 7.06 13.60 -9.17
C GLU A 132 7.37 12.14 -8.82
N ALA A 133 7.36 11.26 -9.83
CA ALA A 133 7.74 9.87 -9.67
C ALA A 133 9.26 9.74 -9.85
N CYS A 134 9.91 9.04 -8.92
CA CYS A 134 11.32 8.67 -9.06
C CYS A 134 11.48 7.37 -9.87
N TYR A 135 10.43 6.57 -9.96
CA TYR A 135 10.35 5.42 -10.86
C TYR A 135 8.90 5.17 -11.28
N GLU A 136 8.69 4.80 -12.55
CA GLU A 136 7.35 4.62 -13.10
C GLU A 136 7.35 3.61 -14.26
N THR A 137 6.41 2.67 -14.22
CA THR A 137 6.12 1.73 -15.32
C THR A 137 4.72 1.99 -15.87
N GLU A 138 4.21 1.10 -16.72
CA GLU A 138 2.82 1.18 -17.19
C GLU A 138 1.81 1.13 -16.03
N MET A 139 2.05 0.27 -15.03
CA MET A 139 1.09 -0.01 -13.95
C MET A 139 1.58 0.42 -12.56
N LEU A 140 2.88 0.54 -12.35
CA LEU A 140 3.47 0.84 -11.05
C LEU A 140 4.00 2.27 -11.03
N ARG A 141 3.86 2.94 -9.90
CA ARG A 141 4.43 4.26 -9.65
C ARG A 141 5.07 4.31 -8.28
N HIS A 142 6.30 4.81 -8.23
CA HIS A 142 7.07 5.04 -7.02
C HIS A 142 7.34 6.54 -6.88
N VAL A 143 6.82 7.11 -5.80
CA VAL A 143 6.99 8.51 -5.42
C VAL A 143 7.99 8.59 -4.28
N CYS A 144 9.00 9.45 -4.45
CA CYS A 144 10.03 9.73 -3.45
C CYS A 144 9.79 11.14 -2.88
N LEU A 145 9.37 11.22 -1.62
CA LEU A 145 9.12 12.49 -0.94
C LEU A 145 10.41 13.08 -0.35
N LYS A 146 10.43 14.40 -0.15
CA LYS A 146 11.58 15.09 0.47
C LYS A 146 11.54 14.95 2.00
N ASN A 147 10.35 14.93 2.57
CA ASN A 147 10.08 14.80 3.99
C ASN A 147 9.34 13.51 4.28
N SER A 148 9.55 12.95 5.47
CA SER A 148 8.83 11.76 5.88
C SER A 148 7.36 12.04 6.12
N LEU A 149 6.54 11.02 5.85
CA LEU A 149 5.13 11.03 6.17
C LEU A 149 4.92 10.66 7.63
N GLN A 150 3.94 11.29 8.26
CA GLN A 150 3.38 10.80 9.52
C GLN A 150 2.24 9.83 9.21
N ILE A 151 2.41 8.60 9.67
CA ILE A 151 1.41 7.54 9.62
C ILE A 151 0.99 7.23 11.05
N ILE A 152 -0.31 7.12 11.28
CA ILE A 152 -0.89 6.84 12.60
C ILE A 152 -1.84 5.67 12.45
N ILE A 153 -1.67 4.65 13.29
CA ILE A 153 -2.58 3.51 13.40
C ILE A 153 -3.04 3.40 14.85
N ASP A 154 -4.34 3.54 15.06
CA ASP A 154 -5.01 3.23 16.32
C ASP A 154 -5.62 1.83 16.19
N GLY A 155 -4.92 0.83 16.74
CA GLY A 155 -5.36 -0.56 16.65
C GLY A 155 -6.60 -0.87 17.48
N GLN A 156 -6.94 -0.05 18.48
CA GLN A 156 -8.15 -0.23 19.29
C GLN A 156 -9.38 0.23 18.51
N LYS A 157 -9.27 1.39 17.83
CA LYS A 157 -10.33 1.90 16.96
C LYS A 157 -10.33 1.28 15.58
N ARG A 158 -9.28 0.54 15.22
CA ARG A 158 -9.00 -0.02 13.87
C ARG A 158 -8.94 1.07 12.80
N ILE A 159 -8.39 2.23 13.15
CA ILE A 159 -8.30 3.38 12.24
C ILE A 159 -6.85 3.62 11.84
N GLY A 160 -6.64 3.91 10.56
CA GLY A 160 -5.34 4.26 9.99
C GLY A 160 -5.40 5.60 9.25
N VAL A 161 -4.39 6.44 9.44
CA VAL A 161 -4.23 7.71 8.71
C VAL A 161 -2.80 7.80 8.18
N ILE A 162 -2.67 8.20 6.92
CA ILE A 162 -1.40 8.63 6.32
C ILE A 162 -1.57 10.08 5.88
N LEU A 163 -0.84 10.98 6.52
CA LEU A 163 -0.91 12.41 6.23
C LEU A 163 -0.11 12.75 4.97
N LYS A 164 -0.48 13.84 4.30
CA LYS A 164 0.30 14.39 3.18
C LYS A 164 1.63 14.93 3.69
N GLU A 165 2.60 15.06 2.79
CA GLU A 165 3.92 15.59 3.12
C GLU A 165 3.81 16.97 3.78
N GLY A 166 4.55 17.19 4.87
CA GLY A 166 4.55 18.45 5.62
C GLY A 166 3.39 18.62 6.62
N LEU A 167 2.36 17.75 6.60
CA LEU A 167 1.31 17.76 7.61
C LEU A 167 1.69 16.87 8.80
N LYS A 168 1.39 17.35 10.01
CA LYS A 168 1.54 16.59 11.25
C LYS A 168 0.36 16.84 12.18
N LEU A 169 -0.11 15.77 12.81
CA LEU A 169 -0.97 15.80 13.99
C LEU A 169 -0.09 15.78 15.24
N ALA A 170 -0.46 16.64 16.20
CA ALA A 170 0.20 16.80 17.48
C ALA A 170 -0.11 15.66 18.44
#